data_AF-A0A266QE09-F1
#
_entry.id   AF-A0A266QE09-F1
#
_cell.length_a   1.000
_cell.length_b   1.000
_cell.length_c   1.000
_cell.angle_alpha   90.00
_cell.angle_beta   90.00
_cell.angle_gamma   90.00
#
_symmetry.space_group_name_H-M   'P 1'
#
loop_
_entity.id
_entity.type
_entity.pdbx_description
1 polymer ?
#
loop_
_entity_poly.entity_id
_entity_poly.type
_entity_poly.pdbx_seq_one_letter_code
_entity_poly.pdbx_strand_id
1 'polypeptide(L)'
;MPPLSEAGLLSEYRIGVGDSIQINVWRNPELSLSVPVRPDGKVSMPLIGDILAANRTATELSAAITKDLASYVRNPQVTVIVSNPSSSDFQRRVRITGAVKAPQSIPYREGMTVLDLVLMAGGPNEFASANNAKLYRRINGEVKVYRIRLDNLMSAGDVETNYDLQPSDIVSVPERAF
;
A
#
# COMPACT_ATOMS: atom_id res chain seq x y z
N MET A 1 11.52 -19.21 -5.70
CA MET A 1 10.71 -18.02 -5.35
C MET A 1 11.63 -16.86 -5.02
N PRO A 2 11.38 -15.65 -5.54
CA PRO A 2 12.06 -14.44 -5.09
C PRO A 2 11.90 -14.28 -3.57
N PRO A 3 12.95 -13.93 -2.82
CA PRO A 3 12.83 -13.69 -1.39
C PRO A 3 11.81 -12.57 -1.10
N LEU A 4 11.18 -12.67 0.07
CA LEU A 4 10.37 -11.59 0.61
C LEU A 4 11.27 -10.37 0.85
N SER A 5 10.91 -9.22 0.28
CA SER A 5 11.49 -7.95 0.72
C SER A 5 11.13 -7.75 2.20
N GLU A 6 12.00 -7.13 2.98
CA GLU A 6 11.67 -6.73 4.36
C GLU A 6 10.43 -5.83 4.42
N ALA A 7 10.08 -5.15 3.31
CA ALA A 7 8.83 -4.41 3.14
C ALA A 7 7.57 -5.29 3.05
N GLY A 8 7.72 -6.61 2.90
CA GLY A 8 6.65 -7.60 2.88
C GLY A 8 6.40 -8.24 4.25
N LEU A 9 7.29 -8.07 5.23
CA LEU A 9 6.92 -8.24 6.62
C LEU A 9 6.09 -7.00 6.97
N LEU A 10 4.81 -7.18 7.31
CA LEU A 10 3.89 -6.10 7.64
C LEU A 10 4.46 -5.29 8.83
N SER A 11 5.31 -4.30 8.56
CA SER A 11 5.65 -3.30 9.55
C SER A 11 4.33 -2.63 9.90
N GLU A 12 3.98 -2.67 11.19
CA GLU A 12 2.72 -2.13 11.68
C GLU A 12 2.47 -0.74 11.08
N TYR A 13 1.29 -0.53 10.49
CA TYR A 13 1.00 0.68 9.75
C TYR A 13 1.17 1.91 10.65
N ARG A 14 2.08 2.80 10.26
CA ARG A 14 2.26 4.09 10.91
C ARG A 14 1.53 5.16 10.11
N ILE A 15 0.76 5.95 10.83
CA ILE A 15 0.01 7.07 10.30
C ILE A 15 0.99 8.10 9.73
N GLY A 16 0.72 8.56 8.52
CA GLY A 16 1.49 9.61 7.85
C GLY A 16 0.64 10.81 7.46
N VAL A 17 1.32 11.86 7.00
CA VAL A 17 0.70 13.10 6.54
C VAL A 17 -0.21 12.82 5.34
N GLY A 18 -1.43 13.37 5.36
CA GLY A 18 -2.45 13.16 4.34
C GLY A 18 -3.39 11.99 4.60
N ASP A 19 -3.11 11.12 5.59
CA ASP A 19 -4.03 10.04 5.94
C ASP A 19 -5.36 10.59 6.44
N SER A 20 -6.48 9.98 6.03
CA SER A 20 -7.77 10.25 6.66
C SER A 20 -7.99 9.30 7.82
N ILE A 21 -8.28 9.86 8.99
CA ILE A 21 -8.48 9.12 10.23
C ILE A 21 -9.89 9.37 10.71
N GLN A 22 -10.61 8.29 11.00
CA GLN A 22 -11.88 8.31 11.67
C GLN A 22 -11.67 8.01 13.15
N ILE A 23 -12.10 8.94 13.99
CA ILE A 23 -12.03 8.85 15.44
C ILE A 23 -13.45 8.67 15.95
N ASN A 24 -13.72 7.57 16.64
CA ASN A 24 -15.00 7.27 17.25
C ASN A 24 -14.85 7.27 18.76
N VAL A 25 -15.63 8.10 19.44
CA VAL A 25 -15.68 8.19 20.91
C VAL A 25 -17.01 7.62 21.39
N TRP A 26 -16.95 6.52 22.14
CA TRP A 26 -18.15 5.82 22.59
C TRP A 26 -19.00 6.70 23.51
N ARG A 27 -20.32 6.74 23.26
CA ARG A 27 -21.30 7.60 23.96
C ARG A 27 -21.05 9.11 23.85
N ASN A 28 -20.16 9.54 22.95
CA ASN A 28 -19.87 10.94 22.66
C ASN A 28 -19.74 11.16 21.14
N PRO A 29 -20.85 11.00 20.37
CA PRO A 29 -20.83 11.17 18.92
C PRO A 29 -20.38 12.57 18.48
N GLU A 30 -20.60 13.60 19.31
CA GLU A 30 -20.13 14.97 19.09
C GLU A 30 -18.60 15.12 19.10
N LEU A 31 -17.90 14.16 19.71
CA LEU A 31 -16.43 14.06 19.71
C LEU A 31 -15.91 13.07 18.68
N SER A 32 -16.80 12.48 17.87
CA SER A 32 -16.45 11.55 16.81
C SER A 32 -16.37 12.29 15.48
N LEU A 33 -15.21 12.25 14.83
CA LEU A 33 -14.93 13.00 13.61
C LEU A 33 -14.05 12.21 12.65
N SER A 34 -14.16 12.53 11.37
CA SER A 34 -13.26 12.05 10.32
C SER A 34 -12.47 13.23 9.77
N VAL A 35 -11.16 13.20 9.97
CA VAL A 35 -10.27 14.33 9.65
C VAL A 35 -8.97 13.85 9.02
N PRO A 36 -8.39 14.62 8.09
CA PRO A 36 -7.09 14.33 7.53
C PRO A 36 -5.96 14.71 8.50
N VAL A 37 -4.85 13.97 8.43
CA VAL A 37 -3.58 14.35 9.08
C VAL A 37 -2.99 15.55 8.36
N ARG A 38 -2.83 16.65 9.08
CA ARG A 38 -2.30 17.92 8.58
C ARG A 38 -0.82 17.80 8.17
N PRO A 39 -0.28 18.76 7.38
CA PRO A 39 1.13 18.77 6.96
C PRO A 39 2.16 18.82 8.11
N ASP A 40 1.76 19.29 9.29
CA ASP A 40 2.57 19.28 10.52
C ASP A 40 2.51 17.93 11.27
N GLY A 41 1.82 16.93 10.70
CA GLY A 41 1.66 15.60 11.27
C GLY A 41 0.63 15.52 12.39
N LYS A 42 -0.19 16.56 12.59
CA LYS A 42 -1.17 16.61 13.67
C LYS A 42 -2.60 16.40 13.17
N VAL A 43 -3.47 16.05 14.10
CA VAL A 43 -4.92 15.96 13.93
C VAL A 43 -5.57 16.89 14.94
N SER A 44 -6.56 17.67 14.49
CA SER A 44 -7.30 18.59 15.35
C SER A 44 -8.55 17.91 15.89
N MET A 45 -8.75 17.95 17.20
CA MET A 45 -9.91 17.39 17.90
C MET A 45 -10.57 18.42 18.82
N PRO A 46 -11.90 18.34 19.00
CA PRO A 46 -12.59 19.10 20.03
C PRO A 46 -12.05 18.79 21.43
N LEU A 47 -12.09 19.78 22.34
CA LEU A 47 -11.67 19.72 23.75
C LEU A 47 -10.16 19.62 24.00
N ILE A 48 -9.43 18.87 23.17
CA ILE A 48 -8.01 18.55 23.38
C ILE A 48 -7.07 19.20 22.36
N GLY A 49 -7.62 19.82 21.31
CA GLY A 49 -6.85 20.57 20.32
C GLY A 49 -6.06 19.68 19.37
N ASP A 50 -4.82 20.06 19.10
CA ASP A 50 -3.97 19.40 18.10
C ASP A 50 -3.11 18.28 18.72
N ILE A 51 -3.28 17.05 18.24
CA ILE A 51 -2.54 15.86 18.68
C ILE A 51 -1.61 15.37 17.58
N LEU A 52 -0.38 15.00 17.93
CA LEU A 52 0.58 14.41 16.98
C LEU A 52 0.14 12.99 16.59
N ALA A 53 -0.24 12.82 15.32
CA ALA A 53 -0.66 11.55 14.74
C ALA A 53 0.43 10.89 13.89
N ALA A 54 1.30 11.68 13.26
CA ALA A 54 2.38 11.18 12.43
C ALA A 54 3.30 10.21 13.19
N ASN A 55 3.73 9.15 12.49
CA ASN A 55 4.57 8.05 12.99
C ASN A 55 3.96 7.20 14.11
N ARG A 56 2.71 7.45 14.52
CA ARG A 56 2.01 6.61 15.50
C ARG A 56 1.19 5.52 14.81
N THR A 57 0.97 4.42 15.52
CA THR A 57 -0.04 3.42 15.12
C THR A 57 -1.44 3.90 15.53
N ALA A 58 -2.48 3.28 14.96
CA ALA A 58 -3.86 3.59 15.34
C ALA A 58 -4.10 3.35 16.85
N THR A 59 -3.48 2.31 17.41
CA THR A 59 -3.55 1.96 18.83
C THR A 59 -2.80 2.97 19.71
N GLU A 60 -1.62 3.42 19.28
CA GLU A 60 -0.87 4.46 20.01
C GLU A 60 -1.60 5.80 20.00
N LEU A 61 -2.23 6.15 18.87
CA LEU A 61 -3.02 7.38 18.75
C LEU A 61 -4.31 7.30 19.59
N SER A 62 -5.02 6.17 19.58
CA SER A 62 -6.23 5.99 20.40
C SER A 62 -5.93 6.10 21.89
N ALA A 63 -4.81 5.53 22.36
CA ALA A 63 -4.37 5.63 23.74
C ALA A 63 -4.02 7.09 24.13
N ALA A 64 -3.36 7.83 23.24
CA ALA A 64 -3.05 9.25 23.47
C ALA A 64 -4.32 10.09 23.58
N ILE A 65 -5.25 9.95 22.63
CA ILE A 65 -6.53 10.68 22.65
C ILE A 65 -7.34 10.33 23.90
N THR A 66 -7.38 9.05 24.28
CA THR A 66 -8.10 8.58 25.49
C THR A 66 -7.54 9.25 26.75
N LYS A 67 -6.21 9.37 26.86
CA LYS A 67 -5.54 10.01 27.99
C LYS A 67 -5.88 11.50 28.07
N ASP A 68 -5.82 12.20 26.95
CA ASP A 68 -6.05 13.65 26.92
C ASP A 68 -7.54 13.99 27.14
N LEU A 69 -8.46 13.17 26.62
CA LEU A 69 -9.90 13.32 26.85
C LEU A 69 -10.35 13.00 28.28
N ALA A 70 -9.56 12.27 29.07
CA ALA A 70 -9.94 11.89 30.44
C ALA A 70 -10.15 13.09 31.38
N SER A 71 -9.58 14.25 31.05
CA SER A 71 -9.79 15.51 31.79
C SER A 71 -11.15 16.16 31.52
N TYR A 72 -11.83 15.75 30.44
CA TYR A 72 -13.08 16.36 29.97
C TYR A 72 -14.25 15.36 29.92
N VAL A 73 -13.96 14.08 29.71
CA VAL A 73 -14.94 12.99 29.59
C VAL A 73 -14.61 11.91 30.60
N ARG A 74 -15.64 11.41 31.31
CA ARG A 74 -15.46 10.34 32.28
C ARG A 74 -15.37 8.98 31.58
N ASN A 75 -14.24 8.30 31.73
CA ASN A 75 -13.94 7.00 31.11
C ASN A 75 -14.17 7.00 29.58
N PRO A 76 -13.45 7.84 28.81
CA PRO A 76 -13.59 7.87 27.37
C PRO A 76 -13.13 6.53 26.79
N GLN A 77 -13.83 6.04 25.77
CA GLN A 77 -13.41 4.88 24.98
C GLN A 77 -13.28 5.35 23.54
N VAL A 78 -12.05 5.36 23.03
CA VAL A 78 -11.71 5.92 21.74
C VAL A 78 -11.23 4.82 20.81
N THR A 79 -11.85 4.73 19.64
CA THR A 79 -11.41 3.86 18.55
C THR A 79 -10.96 4.73 17.39
N VAL A 80 -9.75 4.46 16.90
CA VAL A 80 -9.15 5.16 15.77
C VAL A 80 -9.06 4.20 14.60
N ILE A 81 -9.56 4.61 13.45
CA ILE A 81 -9.57 3.83 12.21
C ILE A 81 -8.90 4.67 11.12
N VAL A 82 -7.87 4.14 10.47
CA VAL A 82 -7.27 4.79 9.29
C VAL A 82 -8.14 4.45 8.08
N SER A 83 -8.90 5.42 7.59
CA SER A 83 -9.88 5.24 6.52
C SER A 83 -9.25 5.34 5.14
N ASN A 84 -8.29 6.26 4.96
CA ASN A 84 -7.64 6.48 3.67
C ASN A 84 -6.13 6.71 3.88
N PRO A 85 -5.30 5.66 3.78
CA PRO A 85 -3.88 5.71 4.13
C PRO A 85 -2.99 6.34 3.03
N SER A 86 -3.36 7.55 2.62
CA SER A 86 -2.79 8.23 1.45
C SER A 86 -1.28 8.49 1.55
N SER A 87 -0.74 8.61 2.76
CA SER A 87 0.69 8.80 3.01
C SER A 87 1.57 7.64 2.55
N SER A 88 0.97 6.46 2.40
CA SER A 88 1.61 5.22 1.97
C SER A 88 1.15 4.74 0.59
N ASP A 89 0.26 5.50 -0.07
CA ASP A 89 -0.34 5.10 -1.34
C ASP A 89 0.71 4.85 -2.42
N PHE A 90 1.81 5.61 -2.46
CA PHE A 90 2.86 5.37 -3.45
C PHE A 90 3.72 4.14 -3.15
N GLN A 91 3.82 3.75 -1.87
CA GLN A 91 4.67 2.65 -1.40
C GLN A 91 3.97 1.30 -1.52
N ARG A 92 2.64 1.26 -1.32
CA ARG A 92 1.80 0.06 -1.49
C ARG A 92 1.21 -0.07 -2.88
N ARG A 93 2.01 0.19 -3.91
CA ARG A 93 1.62 0.02 -5.31
C ARG A 93 2.57 -0.88 -6.04
N VAL A 94 2.01 -1.67 -6.94
CA VAL A 94 2.73 -2.41 -7.98
C VAL A 94 2.56 -1.68 -9.30
N ARG A 95 3.55 -1.79 -10.19
CA ARG A 95 3.56 -1.07 -11.46
C ARG A 95 3.84 -2.03 -12.59
N ILE A 96 3.18 -1.82 -13.72
CA ILE A 96 3.46 -2.52 -14.96
C ILE A 96 3.67 -1.53 -16.10
N THR A 97 4.76 -1.74 -16.85
CA THR A 97 5.26 -0.81 -17.86
C THR A 97 5.72 -1.54 -19.12
N GLY A 98 5.90 -0.78 -20.21
CA GLY A 98 6.38 -1.30 -21.49
C GLY A 98 5.24 -1.82 -22.38
N ALA A 99 5.52 -2.89 -23.12
CA ALA A 99 4.68 -3.47 -24.17
C ALA A 99 3.46 -4.24 -23.62
N VAL A 100 2.58 -3.53 -22.93
CA VAL A 100 1.27 -4.02 -22.44
C VAL A 100 0.15 -3.16 -23.00
N LYS A 101 -1.10 -3.64 -22.94
CA LYS A 101 -2.24 -2.86 -23.46
C LYS A 101 -2.46 -1.56 -22.68
N ALA A 102 -2.33 -1.60 -21.35
CA ALA A 102 -2.50 -0.44 -20.49
C ALA A 102 -1.42 -0.39 -19.39
N PRO A 103 -0.30 0.31 -19.60
CA PRO A 103 0.67 0.59 -18.56
C PRO A 103 0.02 1.36 -17.41
N GLN A 104 0.17 0.89 -16.18
CA GLN A 104 -0.49 1.49 -15.03
C GLN A 104 0.19 1.16 -13.70
N SER A 105 -0.17 1.94 -12.68
CA SER A 105 0.18 1.67 -11.29
C SER A 105 -1.09 1.28 -10.53
N ILE A 106 -1.05 0.18 -9.80
CA ILE A 106 -2.22 -0.42 -9.13
C ILE A 106 -1.93 -0.56 -7.63
N PRO A 107 -2.91 -0.28 -6.75
CA PRO A 107 -2.79 -0.61 -5.32
C PRO A 107 -2.51 -2.10 -5.11
N TYR A 108 -1.48 -2.40 -4.31
CA TYR A 108 -1.14 -3.77 -3.94
C TYR A 108 -2.21 -4.36 -3.00
N ARG A 109 -2.56 -5.62 -3.23
CA ARG A 109 -3.36 -6.45 -2.32
C ARG A 109 -2.57 -7.71 -1.98
N GLU A 110 -2.75 -8.18 -0.76
CA GLU A 110 -2.12 -9.41 -0.29
C GLU A 110 -2.49 -10.59 -1.20
N GLY A 111 -1.50 -11.42 -1.53
CA GLY A 111 -1.67 -12.54 -2.46
C GLY A 111 -1.69 -12.18 -3.95
N MET A 112 -1.53 -10.91 -4.34
CA MET A 112 -1.39 -10.55 -5.75
C MET A 112 -0.14 -11.17 -6.37
N THR A 113 -0.29 -11.72 -7.57
CA THR A 113 0.79 -12.31 -8.37
C THR A 113 1.09 -11.48 -9.62
N VAL A 114 2.19 -11.83 -10.31
CA VAL A 114 2.54 -11.24 -11.61
C VAL A 114 1.42 -11.40 -12.63
N LEU A 115 0.76 -12.57 -12.66
CA LEU A 115 -0.38 -12.82 -13.54
C LEU A 115 -1.52 -11.82 -13.29
N ASP A 116 -1.90 -11.60 -12.03
CA ASP A 116 -2.99 -10.68 -11.68
C ASP A 116 -2.72 -9.26 -12.20
N LEU A 117 -1.49 -8.77 -12.00
CA LEU A 117 -1.07 -7.45 -12.47
C LEU A 117 -1.11 -7.32 -13.99
N VAL A 118 -0.69 -8.37 -14.71
CA VAL A 118 -0.67 -8.38 -16.18
C VAL A 118 -2.09 -8.43 -16.74
N LEU A 119 -2.97 -9.24 -16.15
CA LEU A 119 -4.38 -9.30 -16.54
C LEU A 119 -5.10 -7.97 -16.30
N MET A 120 -4.84 -7.30 -15.18
CA MET A 120 -5.38 -5.95 -14.92
C MET A 120 -4.90 -4.92 -15.95
N ALA A 121 -3.70 -5.08 -16.51
CA ALA A 121 -3.17 -4.27 -17.60
C ALA A 121 -3.67 -4.65 -19.00
N GLY A 122 -4.58 -5.63 -19.09
CA GLY A 122 -5.13 -6.13 -20.35
C GLY A 122 -4.22 -7.11 -21.11
N GLY A 123 -3.13 -7.55 -20.48
CA GLY A 123 -2.13 -8.44 -21.05
C GLY A 123 -1.05 -7.72 -21.88
N PRO A 124 -0.04 -8.48 -22.36
CA PRO A 124 0.94 -7.99 -23.33
C PRO A 124 0.28 -7.54 -24.63
N ASN A 125 0.85 -6.54 -25.31
CA ASN A 125 0.39 -6.13 -26.64
C ASN A 125 1.08 -6.96 -27.76
N GLU A 126 0.72 -6.72 -29.02
CA GLU A 126 1.22 -7.49 -30.16
C GLU A 126 2.73 -7.37 -30.40
N PHE A 127 3.35 -6.29 -29.92
CA PHE A 127 4.78 -5.99 -30.05
C PHE A 127 5.61 -6.54 -28.88
N ALA A 128 4.95 -7.14 -27.88
CA ALA A 128 5.59 -7.56 -26.66
C ALA A 128 6.53 -8.75 -26.86
N SER A 129 7.71 -8.65 -26.26
CA SER A 129 8.59 -9.78 -25.95
C SER A 129 8.21 -10.35 -24.57
N ALA A 130 7.02 -10.94 -24.49
CA ALA A 130 6.36 -11.33 -23.24
C ALA A 130 7.23 -12.25 -22.34
N ASN A 131 7.97 -13.18 -22.92
CA ASN A 131 8.87 -14.08 -22.17
C ASN A 131 10.21 -13.46 -21.74
N ASN A 132 10.47 -12.21 -22.12
CA ASN A 132 11.60 -11.42 -21.66
C ASN A 132 11.19 -10.35 -20.64
N ALA A 133 9.95 -10.43 -20.13
CA ALA A 133 9.49 -9.57 -19.06
C ALA A 133 10.37 -9.73 -17.80
N LYS A 134 10.46 -8.65 -17.03
CA LYS A 134 11.30 -8.56 -15.83
C LYS A 134 10.51 -8.00 -14.67
N LEU A 135 10.65 -8.62 -13.51
CA LEU A 135 10.23 -8.09 -12.22
C LEU A 135 11.44 -7.43 -11.55
N TYR A 136 11.31 -6.15 -11.25
CA TYR A 136 12.26 -5.38 -10.45
C TYR A 136 11.71 -5.26 -9.04
N ARG A 137 12.47 -5.76 -8.07
CA ARG A 137 12.12 -5.72 -6.65
C ARG A 137 13.24 -5.07 -5.86
N ARG A 138 12.89 -4.14 -4.98
CA ARG A 138 13.84 -3.55 -4.05
C ARG A 138 13.96 -4.42 -2.79
N ILE A 139 15.16 -4.90 -2.49
CA ILE A 139 15.49 -5.67 -1.28
C ILE A 139 16.73 -5.03 -0.66
N ASN A 140 16.63 -4.57 0.59
CA ASN A 140 17.72 -3.95 1.35
C ASN A 140 18.40 -2.77 0.61
N GLY A 141 17.58 -1.95 -0.08
CA GLY A 141 18.06 -0.81 -0.87
C GLY A 141 18.52 -1.16 -2.28
N GLU A 142 18.86 -2.42 -2.57
CA GLU A 142 19.29 -2.90 -3.88
C GLU A 142 18.12 -3.35 -4.75
N VAL A 143 18.24 -3.19 -6.07
CA VAL A 143 17.23 -3.66 -7.04
C VAL A 143 17.64 -5.03 -7.55
N LYS A 144 16.87 -6.06 -7.21
CA LYS A 144 16.97 -7.41 -7.78
C LYS A 144 16.04 -7.56 -8.96
N VAL A 145 16.49 -8.29 -9.97
CA VAL A 145 15.76 -8.49 -11.23
C VAL A 145 15.45 -9.98 -11.42
N TYR A 146 14.18 -10.31 -11.63
CA TYR A 146 13.71 -11.67 -11.90
C TYR A 146 13.10 -11.74 -13.29
N ARG A 147 13.42 -12.80 -14.04
CA ARG A 147 12.84 -13.02 -15.37
C ARG A 147 11.43 -13.59 -15.21
N ILE A 148 10.52 -13.14 -16.07
CA ILE A 148 9.13 -13.61 -16.13
C ILE A 148 8.85 -14.15 -17.54
N ARG A 149 8.28 -15.35 -17.61
CA ARG A 149 7.84 -15.99 -18.84
C ARG A 149 6.33 -15.79 -19.03
N LEU A 150 5.91 -14.56 -19.36
CA LEU A 150 4.49 -14.19 -19.41
C LEU A 150 3.69 -14.99 -20.44
N ASP A 151 4.28 -15.30 -21.59
CA ASP A 151 3.59 -16.05 -22.64
C ASP A 151 3.32 -17.50 -22.19
N ASN A 152 4.34 -18.14 -21.60
CA ASN A 152 4.19 -19.49 -21.03
C ASN A 152 3.13 -19.50 -19.91
N LEU A 153 3.12 -18.45 -19.09
CA LEU A 153 2.20 -18.31 -17.98
C LEU A 153 0.75 -18.13 -18.44
N MET A 154 0.52 -17.35 -19.50
CA MET A 154 -0.82 -17.07 -20.01
C MET A 154 -1.36 -18.14 -20.95
N SER A 155 -0.50 -18.76 -21.77
CA SER A 155 -0.92 -19.68 -22.84
C SER A 155 -0.67 -21.14 -22.52
N ALA A 156 0.41 -21.47 -21.80
CA ALA A 156 0.77 -22.85 -21.47
C ALA A 156 0.41 -23.25 -20.03
N GLY A 157 -0.03 -22.30 -19.20
CA GLY A 157 -0.32 -22.54 -17.77
C GLY A 157 0.94 -22.82 -16.94
N ASP A 158 2.13 -22.45 -17.43
CA ASP A 158 3.39 -22.60 -16.70
C ASP A 158 3.52 -21.49 -15.64
N VAL A 159 3.25 -21.87 -14.39
CA VAL A 159 3.26 -20.96 -13.24
C VAL A 159 4.64 -20.79 -12.59
N GLU A 160 5.71 -21.37 -13.14
CA GLU A 160 7.04 -21.34 -12.50
C GLU A 160 7.56 -19.90 -12.27
N THR A 161 7.16 -18.97 -13.15
CA THR A 161 7.53 -17.55 -13.05
C THR A 161 6.38 -16.65 -12.59
N ASN A 162 5.29 -17.24 -12.07
CA ASN A 162 4.19 -16.48 -11.46
C ASN A 162 4.52 -16.09 -10.02
N TYR A 163 5.38 -15.10 -9.85
CA TYR A 163 5.82 -14.69 -8.51
C TYR A 163 4.75 -13.88 -7.77
N ASP A 164 4.67 -14.08 -6.46
CA ASP A 164 3.93 -13.17 -5.58
C ASP A 164 4.56 -11.77 -5.65
N LEU A 165 3.74 -10.76 -5.85
CA LEU A 165 4.14 -9.37 -5.87
C LEU A 165 4.29 -8.82 -4.46
N GLN A 166 5.06 -7.74 -4.36
CA GLN A 166 5.26 -6.97 -3.16
C GLN A 166 5.04 -5.48 -3.40
N PRO A 167 4.76 -4.71 -2.34
CA PRO A 167 4.77 -3.26 -2.40
C PRO A 167 6.01 -2.74 -3.13
N SER A 168 5.80 -1.78 -4.05
CA SER A 168 6.83 -1.15 -4.88
C SER A 168 7.47 -2.00 -5.97
N ASP A 169 7.00 -3.23 -6.22
CA ASP A 169 7.45 -4.02 -7.37
C ASP A 169 7.09 -3.34 -8.71
N ILE A 170 7.98 -3.51 -9.69
CA ILE A 170 7.79 -3.04 -11.06
C ILE A 170 7.95 -4.22 -12.01
N VAL A 171 6.91 -4.52 -12.79
CA VAL A 171 6.98 -5.43 -13.92
C VAL A 171 7.19 -4.61 -15.20
N SER A 172 8.21 -4.97 -15.97
CA SER A 172 8.49 -4.34 -17.26
C SER A 172 8.43 -5.39 -18.35
N VAL A 173 7.67 -5.10 -19.40
CA VAL A 173 7.54 -5.96 -20.58
C VAL A 173 8.25 -5.27 -21.74
N PRO A 174 9.40 -5.77 -22.22
CA PRO A 174 10.10 -5.17 -23.34
C PRO A 174 9.37 -5.44 -24.66
N GLU A 175 9.63 -4.60 -25.68
CA GLU A 175 9.25 -4.86 -27.06
C GLU A 175 10.20 -5.86 -27.71
N ARG A 176 9.75 -6.56 -28.77
CA ARG A 176 10.65 -7.40 -29.57
C ARG A 176 11.66 -6.51 -30.30
N ALA A 177 12.93 -6.89 -30.25
CA ALA A 177 13.93 -6.31 -31.14
C ALA A 177 13.63 -6.77 -32.58
N PHE A 178 13.68 -5.83 -33.52
CA PHE A 178 13.55 -6.07 -34.96
C PHE A 178 14.74 -6.86 -35.51
#